data_AF-A0A7V2RGZ9-F1
#
_entry.id   AF-A0A7V2RGZ9-F1
#
_cell.length_a   1.000
_cell.length_b   1.000
_cell.length_c   1.000
_cell.angle_alpha   90.00
_cell.angle_beta   90.00
_cell.angle_gamma   90.00
#
_symmetry.space_group_name_H-M   'P 1'
#
loop_
_entity.id
_entity.type
_entity.pdbx_description
1 polymer ?
#
loop_
_entity_poly.entity_id
_entity_poly.type
_entity_poly.pdbx_seq_one_letter_code
_entity_poly.pdbx_strand_id
1 'polypeptide(L)'
;MAIPNVTTPSSPVVFNPDICDGCNTCVEVCQIDVFMPNPEKGKPPIVLHPDECWYGGCCVNECPRPGAIEFKWALQHRGYWKNKATGEIHQI
;
A
#
# COMPACT_ATOMS: atom_id res chain seq x y z
N MET A 1 3.21 22.07 -8.93
CA MET A 1 2.18 21.05 -8.68
C MET A 1 2.64 19.77 -9.35
N ALA A 2 2.92 18.72 -8.58
CA ALA A 2 3.15 17.39 -9.15
C ALA A 2 1.78 16.80 -9.51
N ILE A 3 1.64 16.35 -10.76
CA ILE A 3 0.45 15.63 -11.21
C ILE A 3 0.70 14.16 -10.85
N PRO A 4 -0.17 13.49 -10.07
CA PRO A 4 0.01 12.07 -9.81
C PRO A 4 0.01 11.33 -11.14
N ASN A 5 0.99 10.45 -11.36
CA ASN A 5 1.00 9.64 -12.57
C ASN A 5 -0.31 8.85 -12.62
N VAL A 6 -0.94 8.76 -13.80
CA VAL A 6 -2.18 7.98 -13.94
C VAL A 6 -1.87 6.58 -13.45
N THR A 7 -2.53 6.15 -12.37
CA THR A 7 -2.36 4.79 -11.84
C THR A 7 -2.75 3.83 -12.95
N THR A 8 -1.74 3.18 -13.53
CA THR A 8 -1.85 1.98 -14.34
C THR A 8 -2.47 0.85 -13.46
N PRO A 9 -2.63 -0.41 -13.89
CA PRO A 9 -3.32 -1.42 -13.08
C PRO A 9 -2.68 -1.70 -11.72
N SER A 10 -1.46 -1.20 -11.46
CA SER A 10 -0.82 -1.29 -10.16
C SER A 10 -1.44 -0.30 -9.17
N SER A 11 -2.24 -0.83 -8.24
CA SER A 11 -2.69 -0.11 -7.04
C SER A 11 -2.13 -0.88 -5.85
N PRO A 12 -0.83 -0.71 -5.51
CA PRO A 12 -0.15 -1.54 -4.50
C PRO A 12 -0.61 -1.23 -3.07
N VAL A 13 -1.13 -0.02 -2.83
CA VAL A 13 -1.65 0.39 -1.53
C VAL A 13 -2.92 1.22 -1.69
N VAL A 14 -3.75 1.19 -0.66
CA VAL A 14 -4.92 2.07 -0.52
C VAL A 14 -4.86 2.73 0.85
N PHE A 15 -5.05 4.04 0.90
CA PHE A 15 -5.13 4.77 2.16
C PHE A 15 -6.59 4.96 2.59
N ASN A 16 -6.85 4.80 3.88
CA ASN A 16 -8.10 5.20 4.50
C ASN A 16 -7.96 6.63 5.06
N PRO A 17 -8.59 7.64 4.43
CA PRO A 17 -8.46 9.04 4.85
C PRO A 17 -9.11 9.34 6.20
N ASP A 18 -10.03 8.51 6.69
CA ASP A 18 -10.68 8.72 7.99
C ASP A 18 -9.78 8.30 9.17
N ILE A 19 -8.80 7.43 8.90
CA ILE A 19 -7.88 6.91 9.91
C ILE A 19 -6.49 7.53 9.75
N CYS A 20 -6.03 7.78 8.52
CA CYS A 20 -4.72 8.39 8.28
C CYS A 20 -4.69 9.85 8.74
N ASP A 21 -3.63 10.24 9.45
CA ASP A 21 -3.41 11.61 9.94
C ASP A 21 -2.28 12.34 9.21
N GLY A 22 -1.75 11.76 8.13
CA GLY A 22 -0.66 12.36 7.36
C GLY A 22 0.68 12.42 8.11
N CYS A 23 0.95 11.49 9.05
CA CYS A 23 2.24 11.41 9.77
C CYS A 23 3.46 11.12 8.88
N ASN A 24 3.26 10.66 7.64
CA ASN A 24 4.31 10.38 6.64
C ASN A 24 5.31 9.26 6.99
N THR A 25 5.08 8.44 8.02
CA THR A 25 5.94 7.26 8.30
C THR A 25 6.08 6.35 7.08
N CYS A 26 5.00 6.12 6.33
CA CYS A 26 5.04 5.33 5.10
C CYS A 26 5.89 5.95 3.97
N VAL A 27 6.06 7.28 3.96
CA VAL A 27 6.95 7.99 3.03
C VAL A 27 8.40 7.72 3.42
N GLU A 28 8.75 7.83 4.70
CA GLU A 28 10.12 7.68 5.21
C GLU A 28 10.66 6.24 5.08
N VAL A 29 9.81 5.23 5.27
CA VAL A 29 10.22 3.81 5.23
C VAL A 29 10.22 3.22 3.81
N CYS A 30 9.71 3.93 2.81
CA CYS A 30 9.67 3.45 1.44
C CYS A 30 11.05 3.54 0.80
N GLN A 31 11.68 2.40 0.51
CA GLN A 31 13.07 2.36 0.00
C GLN A 31 13.26 2.88 -1.43
N ILE A 32 12.17 3.19 -2.11
CA ILE A 32 12.11 3.51 -3.56
C ILE A 32 11.19 4.71 -3.83
N ASP A 33 10.87 5.50 -2.80
CA ASP A 33 10.18 6.80 -2.93
C ASP A 33 8.86 6.77 -3.73
N VAL A 34 8.04 5.72 -3.55
CA VAL A 34 6.72 5.57 -4.20
C VAL A 34 5.73 6.67 -3.77
N PHE A 35 5.92 7.21 -2.56
CA PHE A 35 5.01 8.16 -1.93
C PHE A 35 5.60 9.57 -1.88
N MET A 36 4.72 10.56 -1.97
CA MET A 36 5.03 11.96 -1.71
C MET A 36 4.12 12.47 -0.59
N PRO A 37 4.64 13.30 0.36
CA PRO A 37 3.80 13.94 1.37
C PRO A 37 2.66 14.72 0.73
N ASN A 38 1.48 14.69 1.37
CA ASN A 38 0.35 15.48 0.89
C ASN A 38 0.61 16.98 1.14
N PRO A 39 0.35 17.88 0.17
CA PRO A 39 0.44 19.32 0.41
C PRO A 39 -0.57 19.81 1.45
N GLU A 40 -1.68 19.10 1.64
CA GLU A 40 -2.66 19.37 2.69
C GLU A 40 -2.33 18.55 3.94
N LYS A 41 -2.10 19.24 5.07
CA LYS A 41 -1.82 18.59 6.36
C LYS A 41 -2.99 17.73 6.80
N GLY A 42 -2.69 16.58 7.37
CA GLY A 42 -3.70 15.63 7.85
C GLY A 42 -4.21 14.67 6.77
N LYS A 43 -3.91 14.90 5.48
CA LYS A 43 -4.33 13.99 4.41
C LYS A 43 -3.31 12.88 4.17
N PRO A 44 -3.76 11.71 3.64
CA PRO A 44 -2.85 10.64 3.26
C PRO A 44 -1.83 11.06 2.20
N PRO A 45 -0.62 10.48 2.19
CA PRO A 45 0.36 10.71 1.14
C PRO A 45 -0.16 10.38 -0.26
N ILE A 46 0.40 11.07 -1.25
CA ILE A 46 0.09 10.85 -2.66
C ILE A 46 0.94 9.67 -3.15
N VAL A 47 0.31 8.68 -3.78
CA VAL A 47 1.01 7.59 -4.47
C VAL A 47 1.47 8.13 -5.83
N LEU A 48 2.75 8.45 -5.97
CA LEU A 48 3.29 9.11 -7.15
C LEU A 48 3.80 8.12 -8.19
N HIS A 49 4.50 7.07 -7.73
CA HIS A 49 5.14 6.07 -8.58
C HIS A 49 4.63 4.66 -8.25
N PRO A 50 3.32 4.37 -8.45
CA PRO A 50 2.73 3.09 -8.05
C PRO A 50 3.38 1.87 -8.74
N ASP A 51 3.81 2.03 -9.99
CA ASP A 51 4.45 0.98 -10.78
C ASP A 51 5.84 0.59 -10.31
N GLU A 52 6.51 1.49 -9.59
CA GLU A 52 7.83 1.24 -9.06
C GLU A 52 7.76 0.41 -7.78
N CYS A 53 6.57 0.18 -7.20
CA CYS A 53 6.42 -0.54 -5.95
C CYS A 53 6.98 -1.97 -5.99
N TRP A 54 7.92 -2.27 -5.07
CA TRP A 54 8.52 -3.61 -4.91
C TRP A 54 7.64 -4.58 -4.13
N TYR A 55 6.43 -4.17 -3.76
CA TYR A 55 5.53 -4.96 -2.92
C TYR A 55 6.16 -5.47 -1.61
N GLY A 56 7.04 -4.66 -0.99
CA GLY A 56 7.74 -5.03 0.25
C GLY A 56 6.90 -4.91 1.53
N GLY A 57 5.77 -4.20 1.50
CA GLY A 57 4.86 -4.09 2.66
C GLY A 57 5.35 -3.23 3.84
N CYS A 58 6.57 -2.66 3.76
CA CYS A 58 7.16 -1.86 4.85
C CYS A 58 6.26 -0.71 5.31
N CYS A 59 5.61 -0.03 4.36
CA CYS A 59 4.71 1.08 4.63
C CYS A 59 3.48 0.69 5.46
N VAL A 60 3.00 -0.55 5.35
CA VAL A 60 1.85 -1.05 6.11
C VAL A 60 2.28 -1.58 7.47
N ASN A 61 3.41 -2.29 7.53
CA ASN A 61 3.94 -2.84 8.78
C ASN A 61 4.38 -1.75 9.76
N GLU A 62 4.98 -0.67 9.26
CA GLU A 62 5.47 0.44 10.08
C GLU A 62 4.41 1.51 10.33
N CYS A 63 3.21 1.38 9.76
CA CYS A 63 2.17 2.38 9.96
C CYS A 63 1.71 2.36 11.43
N PRO A 64 1.86 3.45 12.19
CA PRO A 64 1.47 3.49 13.61
C PRO A 64 -0.05 3.48 13.81
N ARG A 65 -0.82 3.56 12.72
CA ARG A 65 -2.28 3.61 12.71
C ARG A 65 -2.86 2.39 11.97
N PRO A 66 -3.22 1.33 12.70
CA PRO A 66 -3.82 0.14 12.11
C PRO A 66 -5.03 0.49 11.23
N GLY A 67 -5.05 -0.01 10.00
CA GLY A 67 -6.13 0.23 9.04
C GLY A 67 -6.05 1.57 8.28
N ALA A 68 -5.06 2.43 8.55
CA ALA A 68 -4.85 3.67 7.79
C ALA A 68 -4.32 3.41 6.37
N ILE A 69 -3.64 2.29 6.17
CA ILE A 69 -3.09 1.86 4.89
C ILE A 69 -3.34 0.36 4.72
N GLU A 70 -3.84 -0.03 3.56
CA GLU A 70 -4.09 -1.42 3.17
C GLU A 70 -3.10 -1.81 2.07
N PHE A 71 -2.48 -2.97 2.23
CA PHE A 71 -1.55 -3.52 1.25
C PHE A 71 -2.29 -4.39 0.24
N LYS A 72 -2.22 -4.05 -1.04
CA LYS A 72 -2.79 -4.86 -2.12
C LYS A 72 -1.70 -5.71 -2.74
N TRP A 73 -1.69 -6.99 -2.40
CA TRP A 73 -0.79 -7.95 -3.01
C TRP A 73 -0.97 -7.99 -4.53
N ALA A 74 0.16 -7.94 -5.25
CA ALA A 74 0.20 -8.21 -6.67
C ALA A 74 -0.34 -9.61 -6.95
N LEU A 75 -0.99 -9.81 -8.10
CA LEU A 75 -1.67 -11.07 -8.43
C LEU A 75 -0.74 -12.27 -8.31
N GLN A 76 0.51 -12.14 -8.78
CA GLN A 76 1.51 -13.21 -8.69
C GLN A 76 1.97 -13.53 -7.27
N HIS A 77 1.76 -12.63 -6.30
CA HIS A 77 2.12 -12.83 -4.88
C HIS A 77 0.94 -13.29 -4.02
N ARG A 78 -0.27 -13.40 -4.59
CA ARG A 78 -1.43 -13.92 -3.86
C ARG A 78 -1.37 -15.44 -3.80
N GLY A 79 -0.52 -15.93 -2.90
CA GLY A 79 -0.40 -17.34 -2.61
C GLY A 79 -1.74 -17.92 -2.21
N TYR A 80 -2.08 -19.06 -2.80
CA TYR A 80 -3.19 -19.88 -2.37
C TYR A 80 -2.67 -21.25 -2.00
N TRP A 81 -3.32 -21.89 -1.03
CA TRP A 81 -3.05 -23.27 -0.69
C TRP A 81 -4.35 -24.04 -0.60
N LYS A 82 -4.29 -25.33 -0.94
CA LYS A 82 -5.42 -26.24 -0.87
C LYS A 82 -5.22 -27.21 0.28
N ASN A 83 -6.20 -27.29 1.17
CA ASN A 83 -6.24 -28.34 2.17
C ASN A 83 -6.42 -29.69 1.47
N LYS A 84 -5.46 -30.61 1.62
CA LYS A 84 -5.48 -31.92 0.96
C LYS A 84 -6.62 -32.82 1.44
N ALA A 85 -7.07 -32.65 2.69
CA ALA A 85 -8.11 -33.48 3.30
C ALA A 85 -9.52 -32.96 3.02
N THR A 86 -9.75 -31.65 3.19
CA THR A 86 -11.09 -31.05 2.99
C THR A 86 -11.33 -30.57 1.56
N GLY A 87 -10.26 -30.34 0.80
CA GLY A 87 -10.33 -29.77 -0.54
C GLY A 87 -10.55 -28.25 -0.56
N GLU A 88 -10.68 -27.61 0.60
CA GLU A 88 -10.87 -26.16 0.72
C GLU A 88 -9.64 -25.40 0.22
N ILE A 89 -9.88 -24.30 -0.47
CA ILE A 89 -8.84 -23.40 -0.99
C ILE A 89 -8.82 -22.16 -0.11
N HIS A 90 -7.65 -21.84 0.40
CA HIS A 90 -7.39 -20.64 1.18
C HIS A 90 -6.43 -19.74 0.41
N GLN A 91 -6.61 -18.43 0.54
CA GLN A 91 -5.78 -17.41 -0.08
C GLN A 91 -5.32 -16.44 1.01
N ILE A 92 -4.08 -15.96 0.88
CA ILE A 92 -3.51 -14.92 1.75
C ILE A 92 -4.20 -13.59 1.48
#